data_AF-A0A6I9Q576-F1
#
_entry.id   AF-A0A6I9Q576-F1
#
_cell.length_a   1.000
_cell.length_b   1.000
_cell.length_c   1.000
_cell.angle_alpha   90.00
_cell.angle_beta   90.00
_cell.angle_gamma   90.00
#
_symmetry.space_group_name_H-M   'P 1'
#
loop_
_entity.id
_entity.type
_entity.pdbx_description
1 polymer ?
#
loop_
_entity_poly.entity_id
_entity_poly.type
_entity_poly.pdbx_seq_one_letter_code
_entity_poly.pdbx_strand_id
1 'polypeptide(L)'
;MLSLEQVKQSLERAGQAHVLQFWPELSGLERDAFLQDLSQLDLQRLREHCEGAARAAAAPPGSLDRHIEPVPPESIGSVRRSGSKTLTEWEHEGLLQISQNRVGVLLLAGGQGTRLGVQYPKGMYNVRLPSSKTLYQIQAERIHKIQQLADRKYGSKSTVPWYIMTSEFTLAPTEKFFKENHYFGMEPSNIVMFEQRMIPAVTFDGKVILQGKGKLAMAPDGNGGLYQALVDNKVLEDMKKRGVEYLHVYCVDNILVKMADPVFIGFCVSKGADCGAKVVEKACAAEPVGVVCRVRGVSQVVEYSEIQPETAELRGPGGGLVYSAGNICNHFFTRAFLQDVAE
;
A
#
# COMPACT_ATOMS: atom_id res chain seq x y z
N MET A 1 22.25 -22.05 -8.20
CA MET A 1 22.69 -21.42 -6.93
C MET A 1 24.13 -21.01 -7.08
N LEU A 2 24.49 -19.81 -6.61
CA LEU A 2 25.88 -19.37 -6.57
C LEU A 2 26.68 -20.25 -5.59
N SER A 3 27.94 -20.53 -5.90
CA SER A 3 28.83 -21.22 -4.96
C SER A 3 29.19 -20.30 -3.79
N LEU A 4 29.59 -20.88 -2.66
CA LEU A 4 30.06 -20.10 -1.50
C LEU A 4 31.15 -19.09 -1.87
N GLU A 5 32.10 -19.49 -2.73
CA GLU A 5 33.17 -18.59 -3.18
C GLU A 5 32.64 -17.43 -4.03
N GLN A 6 31.64 -17.67 -4.89
CA GLN A 6 31.02 -16.59 -5.67
C GLN A 6 30.27 -15.60 -4.77
N VAL A 7 29.52 -16.09 -3.77
CA VAL A 7 28.81 -15.24 -2.82
C VAL A 7 29.79 -14.45 -1.97
N LYS A 8 30.84 -15.09 -1.46
CA LYS A 8 31.89 -14.45 -0.68
C LYS A 8 32.57 -13.32 -1.45
N GLN A 9 32.98 -13.56 -2.70
CA GLN A 9 33.60 -12.53 -3.54
C GLN A 9 32.65 -11.36 -3.81
N SER A 10 31.37 -11.62 -4.06
CA SER A 10 30.36 -10.58 -4.27
C SER A 10 30.16 -9.72 -3.01
N LEU A 11 30.07 -10.35 -1.84
CA LEU A 11 29.97 -9.67 -0.55
C LEU A 11 31.22 -8.84 -0.25
N GLU A 12 32.42 -9.35 -0.51
CA GLU A 12 33.67 -8.62 -0.35
C GLU A 12 33.71 -7.35 -1.23
N ARG A 13 33.37 -7.48 -2.52
CA ARG A 13 33.28 -6.33 -3.45
C ARG A 13 32.21 -5.32 -3.04
N ALA A 14 31.12 -5.79 -2.43
CA ALA A 14 30.07 -4.94 -1.92
C ALA A 14 30.39 -4.32 -0.54
N GLY A 15 31.49 -4.73 0.11
CA GLY A 15 31.83 -4.31 1.47
C GLY A 15 30.95 -4.94 2.55
N GLN A 16 30.30 -6.07 2.27
CA GLN A 16 29.35 -6.77 3.15
C GLN A 16 29.91 -8.13 3.66
N ALA A 17 31.23 -8.32 3.65
CA ALA A 17 31.86 -9.59 4.04
C ALA A 17 31.57 -10.01 5.50
N HIS A 18 31.26 -9.05 6.39
CA HIS A 18 30.93 -9.31 7.79
C HIS A 18 29.68 -10.17 7.98
N VAL A 19 28.82 -10.25 6.97
CA VAL A 19 27.62 -11.10 6.96
C VAL A 19 28.00 -12.59 7.12
N LEU A 20 29.20 -12.99 6.69
CA LEU A 20 29.72 -14.36 6.83
C LEU A 20 30.54 -14.60 8.11
N GLN A 21 30.60 -13.65 9.05
CA GLN A 21 31.49 -13.74 10.22
C GLN A 21 31.26 -14.99 11.10
N PHE A 22 30.03 -15.52 11.14
CA PHE A 22 29.68 -16.72 11.91
C PHE A 22 29.56 -17.99 11.06
N TRP A 23 29.90 -17.95 9.77
CA TRP A 23 29.79 -19.10 8.85
C TRP A 23 30.46 -20.39 9.37
N PRO A 24 31.65 -20.36 10.00
CA PRO A 24 32.27 -21.57 10.56
C PRO A 24 31.44 -22.25 11.66
N GLU A 25 30.58 -21.51 12.35
CA GLU A 25 29.76 -21.99 13.46
C GLU A 25 28.43 -22.59 13.00
N LEU A 26 28.03 -22.37 11.75
CA LEU A 26 26.78 -22.87 11.19
C LEU A 26 26.87 -24.36 10.86
N SER A 27 25.79 -25.09 11.13
CA SER A 27 25.58 -26.45 10.64
C SER A 27 25.41 -26.48 9.11
N GLY A 28 25.48 -27.67 8.49
CA GLY A 28 25.29 -27.82 7.04
C GLY A 28 23.95 -27.26 6.55
N LEU A 29 22.86 -27.57 7.27
CA LEU A 29 21.51 -27.09 6.92
C LEU A 29 21.40 -25.56 7.06
N GLU A 30 21.98 -24.98 8.10
CA GLU A 30 21.99 -23.51 8.28
C GLU A 30 22.81 -22.81 7.20
N ARG A 31 23.94 -23.40 6.78
CA ARG A 31 24.75 -22.87 5.67
C ARG A 31 23.99 -22.88 4.35
N ASP A 32 23.30 -23.98 4.05
CA ASP A 32 22.55 -24.11 2.80
C ASP A 32 21.41 -23.08 2.73
N ALA A 33 20.63 -22.94 3.81
CA ALA A 33 19.56 -21.95 3.91
C ALA A 33 20.11 -20.52 3.82
N PHE A 34 21.18 -20.22 4.56
CA PHE A 34 21.76 -18.88 4.55
C PHE A 34 22.40 -18.54 3.19
N LEU A 35 23.01 -19.49 2.50
CA LEU A 35 23.54 -19.29 1.16
C LEU A 35 22.43 -18.96 0.16
N GLN A 36 21.26 -19.59 0.31
CA GLN A 36 20.08 -19.28 -0.49
C GLN A 36 19.64 -17.81 -0.27
N ASP A 37 19.50 -17.37 0.98
CA ASP A 37 19.16 -15.98 1.31
C ASP A 37 20.17 -14.99 0.72
N LEU A 38 21.47 -15.25 0.89
CA LEU A 38 22.55 -14.40 0.38
C LEU A 38 22.57 -14.36 -1.15
N SER A 39 22.18 -15.45 -1.83
CA SER A 39 22.13 -15.49 -3.29
C SER A 39 21.00 -14.66 -3.90
N GLN A 40 19.97 -14.35 -3.10
CA GLN A 40 18.86 -13.47 -3.50
C GLN A 40 19.12 -12.00 -3.19
N LEU A 41 20.19 -11.69 -2.45
CA LEU A 41 20.52 -10.33 -2.04
C LEU A 41 21.09 -9.53 -3.21
N ASP A 42 20.33 -8.55 -3.70
CA ASP A 42 20.80 -7.59 -4.69
C ASP A 42 21.69 -6.53 -4.03
N LEU A 43 23.00 -6.83 -4.01
CA LEU A 43 24.02 -5.99 -3.38
C LEU A 43 24.24 -4.65 -4.09
N GLN A 44 23.98 -4.57 -5.40
CA GLN A 44 24.07 -3.31 -6.14
C GLN A 44 22.91 -2.41 -5.75
N ARG A 45 21.68 -2.93 -5.81
CA ARG A 45 20.50 -2.17 -5.42
C ARG A 45 20.52 -1.77 -3.95
N LEU A 46 21.06 -2.62 -3.07
CA LEU A 46 21.29 -2.28 -1.68
C LEU A 46 22.18 -1.04 -1.54
N ARG A 47 23.30 -0.98 -2.28
CA ARG A 47 24.19 0.18 -2.28
C ARG A 47 23.46 1.44 -2.76
N GLU A 48 22.76 1.34 -3.88
CA GLU A 48 21.99 2.46 -4.45
C GLU A 48 20.93 2.98 -3.46
N HIS A 49 20.21 2.09 -2.77
CA HIS A 49 19.26 2.45 -1.73
C HIS A 49 19.95 3.15 -0.55
N CYS A 50 21.08 2.63 -0.05
CA CYS A 50 21.81 3.25 1.06
C CYS A 50 22.34 4.65 0.69
N GLU A 51 22.90 4.81 -0.50
CA GLU A 51 23.40 6.09 -1.00
C GLU A 51 22.25 7.10 -1.19
N GLY A 52 21.13 6.65 -1.74
CA GLY A 52 19.91 7.46 -1.89
C GLY A 52 19.36 7.93 -0.54
N ALA A 53 19.24 7.03 0.42
CA ALA A 53 18.77 7.34 1.77
C ALA A 53 19.69 8.33 2.50
N ALA A 54 21.02 8.14 2.40
CA ALA A 54 22.00 9.05 2.98
C ALA A 54 21.92 10.45 2.36
N ARG A 55 21.76 10.53 1.03
CA ARG A 55 21.59 11.80 0.31
C ARG A 55 20.30 12.51 0.72
N ALA A 56 19.20 11.78 0.88
CA ALA A 56 17.93 12.33 1.33
C ALA A 56 18.02 12.86 2.78
N ALA A 57 18.66 12.11 3.68
CA ALA A 57 18.86 12.52 5.07
C ALA A 57 19.77 13.76 5.23
N ALA A 58 20.71 13.96 4.29
CA ALA A 58 21.58 15.13 4.27
C ALA A 58 20.95 16.37 3.60
N ALA A 59 19.75 16.26 3.02
CA ALA A 59 19.11 17.38 2.34
C ALA A 59 18.71 18.50 3.34
N PRO A 60 18.81 19.79 2.96
CA PRO A 60 18.46 20.89 3.85
C PRO A 60 16.98 20.86 4.27
N PRO A 61 16.66 21.09 5.57
CA PRO A 61 15.29 21.23 6.04
C PRO A 61 14.54 22.35 5.30
N GLY A 62 13.26 22.13 4.98
CA GLY A 62 12.38 23.15 4.40
C GLY A 62 12.62 23.46 2.91
N SER A 63 13.42 22.67 2.19
CA SER A 63 13.57 22.83 0.73
C SER A 63 12.28 22.53 -0.04
N LEU A 64 11.39 21.72 0.52
CA LEU A 64 10.12 21.32 -0.11
C LEU A 64 9.06 22.41 0.05
N ASP A 65 8.94 23.01 1.23
CA ASP A 65 7.92 24.01 1.57
C ASP A 65 7.94 25.24 0.66
N ARG A 66 9.09 25.59 0.08
CA ARG A 66 9.22 26.72 -0.86
C ARG A 66 8.47 26.50 -2.18
N HIS A 67 8.09 25.27 -2.47
CA HIS A 67 7.49 24.87 -3.73
C HIS A 67 6.16 24.15 -3.54
N ILE A 68 5.66 24.09 -2.30
CA ILE A 68 4.39 23.45 -1.99
C ILE A 68 3.24 24.39 -2.36
N GLU A 69 2.26 23.83 -3.03
CA GLU A 69 1.06 24.51 -3.52
C GLU A 69 -0.17 23.65 -3.20
N PRO A 70 -1.33 24.23 -2.87
CA PRO A 70 -2.54 23.45 -2.67
C PRO A 70 -2.99 22.77 -3.97
N VAL A 71 -3.76 21.69 -3.84
CA VAL A 71 -4.36 21.03 -5.01
C VAL A 71 -5.36 22.00 -5.68
N PRO A 72 -5.32 22.14 -7.03
CA PRO A 72 -6.23 23.03 -7.73
C PRO A 72 -7.72 22.63 -7.52
N PRO A 73 -8.63 23.59 -7.25
CA PRO A 73 -10.03 23.29 -6.94
C PRO A 73 -10.76 22.45 -8.00
N GLU A 74 -10.43 22.61 -9.28
CA GLU A 74 -11.00 21.87 -10.41
C GLU A 74 -10.73 20.36 -10.36
N SER A 75 -9.68 19.97 -9.63
CA SER A 75 -9.26 18.58 -9.42
C SER A 75 -9.86 17.97 -8.16
N ILE A 76 -10.66 18.73 -7.39
CA ILE A 76 -11.21 18.30 -6.10
C ILE A 76 -12.72 18.02 -6.22
N GLY A 77 -13.12 16.78 -5.93
CA GLY A 77 -14.51 16.40 -5.62
C GLY A 77 -14.74 16.40 -4.11
N SER A 78 -15.93 16.83 -3.64
CA SER A 78 -16.19 16.96 -2.21
C SER A 78 -17.60 16.53 -1.83
N VAL A 79 -17.71 15.43 -1.07
CA VAL A 79 -19.01 14.89 -0.60
C VAL A 79 -19.84 15.92 0.17
N ARG A 80 -19.20 16.86 0.90
CA ARG A 80 -19.89 17.92 1.65
C ARG A 80 -20.31 19.13 0.83
N ARG A 81 -19.66 19.37 -0.32
CA ARG A 81 -19.80 20.63 -1.09
C ARG A 81 -20.49 20.41 -2.44
N SER A 82 -20.41 19.21 -2.98
CA SER A 82 -21.07 18.81 -4.21
C SER A 82 -22.58 18.67 -3.98
N GLY A 83 -23.37 19.10 -4.96
CA GLY A 83 -24.82 18.95 -4.92
C GLY A 83 -25.24 17.48 -5.02
N SER A 84 -26.42 17.16 -4.48
CA SER A 84 -26.98 15.80 -4.45
C SER A 84 -26.97 15.12 -5.83
N LYS A 85 -27.37 15.85 -6.88
CA LYS A 85 -27.38 15.35 -8.27
C LYS A 85 -26.00 14.85 -8.72
N THR A 86 -24.95 15.64 -8.49
CA THR A 86 -23.56 15.27 -8.85
C THR A 86 -23.09 14.04 -8.09
N LEU A 87 -23.41 13.93 -6.80
CA LEU A 87 -23.08 12.75 -6.00
C LEU A 87 -23.79 11.50 -6.51
N THR A 88 -25.07 11.63 -6.91
CA THR A 88 -25.83 10.54 -7.52
C THR A 88 -25.26 10.13 -8.89
N GLU A 89 -24.80 11.08 -9.70
CA GLU A 89 -24.13 10.82 -10.98
C GLU A 89 -22.84 10.02 -10.77
N TRP A 90 -21.99 10.43 -9.82
CA TRP A 90 -20.79 9.67 -9.46
C TRP A 90 -21.12 8.28 -8.92
N GLU A 91 -22.12 8.16 -8.03
CA GLU A 91 -22.54 6.85 -7.53
C GLU A 91 -23.07 5.94 -8.65
N HIS A 92 -23.84 6.48 -9.60
CA HIS A 92 -24.28 5.75 -10.78
C HIS A 92 -23.10 5.26 -11.60
N GLU A 93 -22.16 6.13 -11.91
CA GLU A 93 -20.98 5.77 -12.71
C GLU A 93 -20.16 4.69 -12.02
N GLY A 94 -19.88 4.82 -10.72
CA GLY A 94 -19.14 3.80 -9.98
C GLY A 94 -19.85 2.46 -9.92
N LEU A 95 -21.17 2.44 -9.66
CA LEU A 95 -21.95 1.20 -9.66
C LEU A 95 -22.03 0.55 -11.05
N LEU A 96 -22.05 1.35 -12.13
CA LEU A 96 -21.98 0.86 -13.50
C LEU A 96 -20.64 0.15 -13.76
N GLN A 97 -19.52 0.74 -13.35
CA GLN A 97 -18.21 0.12 -13.51
C GLN A 97 -18.09 -1.19 -12.71
N ILE A 98 -18.70 -1.25 -11.52
CA ILE A 98 -18.77 -2.48 -10.73
C ILE A 98 -19.63 -3.54 -11.44
N SER A 99 -20.80 -3.17 -11.98
CA SER A 99 -21.70 -4.12 -12.66
C SER A 99 -21.12 -4.70 -13.95
N GLN A 100 -20.14 -4.01 -14.54
CA GLN A 100 -19.36 -4.44 -15.70
C GLN A 100 -18.11 -5.25 -15.35
N ASN A 101 -17.89 -5.58 -14.06
CA ASN A 101 -16.70 -6.29 -13.55
C ASN A 101 -15.37 -5.55 -13.81
N ARG A 102 -15.41 -4.23 -13.98
CA ARG A 102 -14.22 -3.40 -14.27
C ARG A 102 -13.50 -2.91 -13.00
N VAL A 103 -14.03 -3.20 -11.82
CA VAL A 103 -13.51 -2.71 -10.52
C VAL A 103 -12.93 -3.85 -9.69
N GLY A 104 -11.71 -3.66 -9.19
CA GLY A 104 -11.10 -4.47 -8.15
C GLY A 104 -10.75 -3.64 -6.91
N VAL A 105 -10.52 -4.30 -5.79
CA VAL A 105 -9.98 -3.66 -4.57
C VAL A 105 -8.60 -4.24 -4.26
N LEU A 106 -7.67 -3.37 -3.88
CA LEU A 106 -6.31 -3.77 -3.51
C LEU A 106 -6.03 -3.36 -2.07
N LEU A 107 -5.77 -4.34 -1.24
CA LEU A 107 -5.53 -4.19 0.18
C LEU A 107 -4.04 -4.22 0.47
N LEU A 108 -3.56 -3.20 1.16
CA LEU A 108 -2.22 -3.14 1.75
C LEU A 108 -2.26 -3.78 3.16
N ALA A 109 -1.86 -5.04 3.27
CA ALA A 109 -1.89 -5.84 4.51
C ALA A 109 -0.52 -6.47 4.87
N GLY A 110 0.56 -5.83 4.42
CA GLY A 110 1.92 -6.30 4.68
C GLY A 110 2.39 -6.15 6.13
N GLY A 111 1.79 -5.24 6.89
CA GLY A 111 2.16 -4.94 8.28
C GLY A 111 1.62 -5.95 9.29
N GLN A 112 2.46 -6.30 10.27
CA GLN A 112 2.02 -7.05 11.45
C GLN A 112 1.26 -6.15 12.46
N GLY A 113 0.44 -6.76 13.32
CA GLY A 113 -0.27 -6.06 14.40
C GLY A 113 0.59 -5.75 15.64
N THR A 114 1.92 -5.74 15.53
CA THR A 114 2.84 -5.67 16.69
C THR A 114 2.62 -4.44 17.57
N ARG A 115 2.35 -3.27 16.98
CA ARG A 115 2.03 -2.04 17.74
C ARG A 115 0.69 -2.13 18.51
N LEU A 116 -0.21 -3.02 18.09
CA LEU A 116 -1.44 -3.34 18.83
C LEU A 116 -1.22 -4.41 19.92
N GLY A 117 0.01 -4.89 20.10
CA GLY A 117 0.36 -5.91 21.09
C GLY A 117 0.00 -7.35 20.65
N VAL A 118 -0.21 -7.58 19.35
CA VAL A 118 -0.57 -8.90 18.81
C VAL A 118 0.44 -9.37 17.77
N GLN A 119 0.61 -10.69 17.66
CA GLN A 119 1.57 -11.30 16.73
C GLN A 119 0.95 -11.71 15.38
N TYR A 120 -0.36 -11.55 15.22
CA TYR A 120 -1.08 -11.88 14.00
C TYR A 120 -1.27 -10.66 13.07
N PRO A 121 -1.57 -10.87 11.77
CA PRO A 121 -1.87 -9.80 10.82
C PRO A 121 -2.99 -8.87 11.29
N LYS A 122 -2.84 -7.55 11.06
CA LYS A 122 -3.76 -6.52 11.56
C LYS A 122 -5.22 -6.73 11.10
N GLY A 123 -5.44 -7.30 9.92
CA GLY A 123 -6.79 -7.59 9.43
C GLY A 123 -7.58 -8.62 10.26
N MET A 124 -6.89 -9.46 11.02
CA MET A 124 -7.51 -10.42 11.97
C MET A 124 -7.95 -9.75 13.27
N TYR A 125 -7.64 -8.47 13.48
CA TYR A 125 -7.94 -7.79 14.73
C TYR A 125 -9.44 -7.64 14.94
N ASN A 126 -9.91 -8.08 16.13
CA ASN A 126 -11.28 -7.90 16.59
C ASN A 126 -11.32 -6.70 17.56
N VAL A 127 -11.94 -5.60 17.12
CA VAL A 127 -12.11 -4.38 17.93
C VAL A 127 -13.23 -4.48 18.97
N ARG A 128 -13.80 -5.68 19.17
CA ARG A 128 -14.88 -6.00 20.12
C ARG A 128 -16.20 -5.27 19.86
N LEU A 129 -16.57 -5.14 18.58
CA LEU A 129 -17.94 -4.79 18.23
C LEU A 129 -18.90 -5.87 18.78
N PRO A 130 -20.20 -5.57 18.98
CA PRO A 130 -21.19 -6.56 19.42
C PRO A 130 -21.23 -7.84 18.55
N SER A 131 -20.93 -7.71 17.26
CA SER A 131 -20.86 -8.83 16.31
C SER A 131 -19.56 -9.65 16.39
N SER A 132 -18.55 -9.17 17.12
CA SER A 132 -17.20 -9.74 17.23
C SER A 132 -16.45 -9.94 15.90
N LYS A 133 -16.88 -9.26 14.83
CA LYS A 133 -16.27 -9.36 13.50
C LYS A 133 -14.88 -8.72 13.49
N THR A 134 -13.97 -9.35 12.75
CA THR A 134 -12.63 -8.81 12.47
C THR A 134 -12.68 -7.75 11.36
N LEU A 135 -11.59 -7.02 11.16
CA LEU A 135 -11.47 -6.06 10.06
C LEU A 135 -11.65 -6.75 8.69
N TYR A 136 -11.05 -7.91 8.47
CA TYR A 136 -11.22 -8.68 7.23
C TYR A 136 -12.67 -9.05 6.97
N GLN A 137 -13.40 -9.53 7.98
CA GLN A 137 -14.79 -9.90 7.81
C GLN A 137 -15.67 -8.68 7.47
N ILE A 138 -15.45 -7.55 8.15
CA ILE A 138 -16.19 -6.30 7.87
C ILE A 138 -15.92 -5.84 6.42
N GLN A 139 -14.68 -5.93 5.95
CA GLN A 139 -14.30 -5.56 4.58
C GLN A 139 -14.93 -6.52 3.55
N ALA A 140 -14.85 -7.82 3.77
CA ALA A 140 -15.46 -8.84 2.90
C ALA A 140 -16.98 -8.63 2.76
N GLU A 141 -17.69 -8.40 3.87
CA GLU A 141 -19.13 -8.15 3.85
C GLU A 141 -19.49 -6.86 3.12
N ARG A 142 -18.64 -5.82 3.18
CA ARG A 142 -18.82 -4.59 2.39
C ARG A 142 -18.60 -4.83 0.90
N ILE A 143 -17.64 -5.67 0.50
CA ILE A 143 -17.47 -6.11 -0.89
C ILE A 143 -18.73 -6.85 -1.37
N HIS A 144 -19.23 -7.79 -0.57
CA HIS A 144 -20.46 -8.49 -0.90
C HIS A 144 -21.65 -7.53 -1.04
N LYS A 145 -21.75 -6.56 -0.14
CA LYS A 145 -22.83 -5.57 -0.16
C LYS A 145 -22.79 -4.69 -1.41
N ILE A 146 -21.61 -4.22 -1.83
CA ILE A 146 -21.51 -3.35 -3.00
C ILE A 146 -21.81 -4.12 -4.29
N GLN A 147 -21.40 -5.39 -4.40
CA GLN A 147 -21.82 -6.27 -5.50
C GLN A 147 -23.35 -6.39 -5.54
N GLN A 148 -24.01 -6.71 -4.41
CA GLN A 148 -25.48 -6.78 -4.35
C GLN A 148 -26.16 -5.47 -4.78
N LEU A 149 -25.59 -4.32 -4.44
CA LEU A 149 -26.16 -3.02 -4.83
C LEU A 149 -26.03 -2.77 -6.33
N ALA A 150 -24.88 -3.11 -6.93
CA ALA A 150 -24.67 -3.03 -8.37
C ALA A 150 -25.60 -4.01 -9.12
N ASP A 151 -25.69 -5.25 -8.64
CA ASP A 151 -26.51 -6.32 -9.24
C ASP A 151 -27.99 -5.94 -9.27
N ARG A 152 -28.51 -5.40 -8.15
CA ARG A 152 -29.91 -4.94 -8.07
C ARG A 152 -30.20 -3.79 -9.02
N LYS A 153 -29.23 -2.94 -9.28
CA LYS A 153 -29.39 -1.72 -10.08
C LYS A 153 -29.30 -2.00 -11.57
N TYR A 154 -28.40 -2.89 -11.98
CA TYR A 154 -28.09 -3.15 -13.39
C TYR A 154 -28.55 -4.53 -13.88
N GLY A 155 -29.05 -5.39 -13.00
CA GLY A 155 -29.58 -6.71 -13.37
C GLY A 155 -28.51 -7.73 -13.80
N SER A 156 -27.23 -7.46 -13.57
CA SER A 156 -26.12 -8.36 -13.87
C SER A 156 -25.40 -8.79 -12.60
N LYS A 157 -24.95 -10.04 -12.52
CA LYS A 157 -24.11 -10.49 -11.41
C LYS A 157 -22.71 -9.90 -11.56
N SER A 158 -22.30 -9.10 -10.59
CA SER A 158 -20.99 -8.47 -10.53
C SER A 158 -20.03 -9.20 -9.61
N THR A 159 -18.75 -9.04 -9.90
CA THR A 159 -17.63 -9.54 -9.11
C THR A 159 -16.63 -8.42 -8.91
N VAL A 160 -16.22 -8.21 -7.66
CA VAL A 160 -15.14 -7.30 -7.30
C VAL A 160 -14.00 -8.15 -6.74
N PRO A 161 -12.96 -8.44 -7.55
CA PRO A 161 -11.80 -9.19 -7.07
C PRO A 161 -11.09 -8.44 -5.93
N TRP A 162 -10.61 -9.20 -4.95
CA TRP A 162 -9.88 -8.68 -3.80
C TRP A 162 -8.42 -9.12 -3.86
N TYR A 163 -7.56 -8.19 -4.23
CA TYR A 163 -6.11 -8.38 -4.22
C TYR A 163 -5.57 -7.99 -2.85
N ILE A 164 -4.87 -8.90 -2.17
CA ILE A 164 -4.39 -8.69 -0.81
C ILE A 164 -2.87 -8.81 -0.81
N MET A 165 -2.20 -7.67 -0.69
CA MET A 165 -0.76 -7.61 -0.58
C MET A 165 -0.34 -7.90 0.87
N THR A 166 0.37 -9.01 1.08
CA THR A 166 0.93 -9.45 2.36
C THR A 166 2.44 -9.27 2.39
N SER A 167 3.07 -9.60 3.53
CA SER A 167 4.51 -9.85 3.62
C SER A 167 4.76 -11.33 3.88
N GLU A 168 6.03 -11.75 3.81
CA GLU A 168 6.48 -13.09 4.22
C GLU A 168 5.93 -13.49 5.60
N PHE A 169 5.82 -12.52 6.51
CA PHE A 169 5.34 -12.77 7.87
C PHE A 169 3.81 -12.83 7.99
N THR A 170 3.06 -12.33 7.01
CA THR A 170 1.60 -12.22 7.09
C THR A 170 0.85 -13.09 6.10
N LEU A 171 1.49 -13.63 5.05
CA LEU A 171 0.82 -14.45 4.04
C LEU A 171 0.20 -15.71 4.66
N ALA A 172 1.02 -16.62 5.19
CA ALA A 172 0.52 -17.91 5.68
C ALA A 172 -0.55 -17.79 6.79
N PRO A 173 -0.40 -16.89 7.80
CA PRO A 173 -1.47 -16.65 8.77
C PRO A 173 -2.75 -16.08 8.15
N THR A 174 -2.63 -15.19 7.16
CA THR A 174 -3.80 -14.60 6.47
C THR A 174 -4.53 -15.65 5.64
N GLU A 175 -3.81 -16.46 4.86
CA GLU A 175 -4.42 -17.55 4.09
C GLU A 175 -5.17 -18.54 4.99
N LYS A 176 -4.52 -18.96 6.08
CA LYS A 176 -5.11 -19.87 7.07
C LYS A 176 -6.40 -19.27 7.64
N PHE A 177 -6.37 -18.00 8.03
CA PHE A 177 -7.51 -17.32 8.60
C PHE A 177 -8.69 -17.22 7.62
N PHE A 178 -8.43 -16.90 6.35
CA PHE A 178 -9.48 -16.87 5.32
C PHE A 178 -10.06 -18.26 5.06
N LYS A 179 -9.22 -19.31 4.99
CA LYS A 179 -9.66 -20.70 4.82
C LYS A 179 -10.56 -21.16 5.98
N GLU A 180 -10.14 -20.90 7.22
CA GLU A 180 -10.89 -21.25 8.44
C GLU A 180 -12.23 -20.53 8.55
N ASN A 181 -12.36 -19.33 7.98
CA ASN A 181 -13.59 -18.56 7.96
C ASN A 181 -14.38 -18.68 6.64
N HIS A 182 -14.10 -19.73 5.85
CA HIS A 182 -14.76 -19.99 4.57
C HIS A 182 -14.79 -18.75 3.64
N TYR A 183 -13.68 -18.01 3.61
CA TYR A 183 -13.48 -16.78 2.83
C TYR A 183 -14.57 -15.72 3.07
N PHE A 184 -15.22 -15.76 4.25
CA PHE A 184 -16.34 -14.90 4.63
C PHE A 184 -17.50 -14.92 3.61
N GLY A 185 -17.69 -16.06 2.93
CA GLY A 185 -18.72 -16.24 1.90
C GLY A 185 -18.35 -15.69 0.52
N MET A 186 -17.12 -15.20 0.32
CA MET A 186 -16.60 -14.87 -0.99
C MET A 186 -16.10 -16.12 -1.71
N GLU A 187 -16.17 -16.10 -3.04
CA GLU A 187 -15.59 -17.14 -3.88
C GLU A 187 -14.05 -17.10 -3.78
N PRO A 188 -13.37 -18.20 -3.38
CA PRO A 188 -11.92 -18.23 -3.20
C PRO A 188 -11.13 -17.75 -4.42
N SER A 189 -11.62 -18.08 -5.63
CA SER A 189 -10.98 -17.67 -6.88
C SER A 189 -11.04 -16.16 -7.16
N ASN A 190 -11.77 -15.38 -6.36
CA ASN A 190 -11.83 -13.92 -6.42
C ASN A 190 -10.98 -13.23 -5.35
N ILE A 191 -10.24 -13.98 -4.53
CA ILE A 191 -9.28 -13.45 -3.56
C ILE A 191 -7.88 -13.86 -4.01
N VAL A 192 -7.07 -12.87 -4.34
CA VAL A 192 -5.70 -13.06 -4.83
C VAL A 192 -4.75 -12.50 -3.79
N MET A 193 -4.11 -13.38 -3.01
CA MET A 193 -3.08 -12.98 -2.05
C MET A 193 -1.71 -13.05 -2.71
N PHE A 194 -0.86 -12.04 -2.48
CA PHE A 194 0.48 -11.97 -3.04
C PHE A 194 1.42 -11.23 -2.10
N GLU A 195 2.71 -11.55 -2.16
CA GLU A 195 3.70 -11.00 -1.24
C GLU A 195 4.41 -9.79 -1.85
N GLN A 196 4.59 -8.75 -1.04
CA GLN A 196 5.57 -7.70 -1.32
C GLN A 196 6.99 -8.19 -1.02
N ARG A 197 8.00 -7.49 -1.54
CA ARG A 197 9.40 -7.85 -1.31
C ARG A 197 9.82 -7.53 0.12
N MET A 198 10.90 -8.18 0.51
CA MET A 198 11.61 -7.90 1.75
C MET A 198 12.95 -7.26 1.40
N ILE A 199 13.37 -6.27 2.18
CA ILE A 199 14.68 -5.63 2.08
C ILE A 199 15.47 -5.83 3.38
N PRO A 200 16.81 -5.93 3.30
CA PRO A 200 17.64 -6.06 4.48
C PRO A 200 17.62 -4.77 5.31
N ALA A 201 17.60 -4.92 6.63
CA ALA A 201 17.92 -3.84 7.53
C ALA A 201 19.43 -3.56 7.48
N VAL A 202 19.78 -2.27 7.53
CA VAL A 202 21.18 -1.82 7.49
C VAL A 202 21.50 -0.90 8.66
N THR A 203 22.77 -0.87 9.04
CA THR A 203 23.33 0.13 9.96
C THR A 203 23.42 1.49 9.28
N PHE A 204 23.74 2.54 10.05
CA PHE A 204 23.92 3.91 9.52
C PHE A 204 25.05 4.04 8.49
N ASP A 205 26.05 3.16 8.52
CA ASP A 205 27.12 3.05 7.53
C ASP A 205 26.80 2.06 6.39
N GLY A 206 25.55 1.61 6.28
CA GLY A 206 25.07 0.78 5.17
C GLY A 206 25.45 -0.70 5.25
N LYS A 207 25.82 -1.22 6.43
CA LYS A 207 26.13 -2.65 6.62
C LYS A 207 24.86 -3.44 6.89
N VAL A 208 24.69 -4.58 6.21
CA VAL A 208 23.56 -5.48 6.46
C VAL A 208 23.59 -5.98 7.90
N ILE A 209 22.45 -5.92 8.59
CA ILE A 209 22.28 -6.39 9.96
C ILE A 209 21.91 -7.87 9.94
N LEU A 210 22.55 -8.64 10.82
CA LEU A 210 22.19 -10.04 11.09
C LEU A 210 21.15 -10.12 12.21
N GLN A 211 20.05 -10.85 11.98
CA GLN A 211 19.10 -11.22 13.02
C GLN A 211 19.67 -12.34 13.90
N GLY A 212 20.49 -13.21 13.32
CA GLY A 212 21.18 -14.31 13.97
C GLY A 212 22.37 -14.78 13.13
N LYS A 213 23.13 -15.77 13.61
CA LYS A 213 24.42 -16.19 13.01
C LYS A 213 24.34 -16.56 11.53
N GLY A 214 23.21 -17.10 11.07
CA GLY A 214 22.96 -17.46 9.67
C GLY A 214 21.64 -16.89 9.16
N LYS A 215 21.25 -15.69 9.60
CA LYS A 215 19.98 -15.08 9.21
C LYS A 215 20.07 -13.56 9.09
N LEU A 216 19.67 -13.03 7.94
CA LEU A 216 19.58 -11.59 7.70
C LEU A 216 18.40 -10.99 8.47
N ALA A 217 18.57 -9.78 9.00
CA ALA A 217 17.44 -9.00 9.49
C ALA A 217 16.73 -8.37 8.28
N MET A 218 15.48 -8.78 8.04
CA MET A 218 14.68 -8.35 6.90
C MET A 218 13.44 -7.57 7.36
N ALA A 219 13.02 -6.60 6.56
CA ALA A 219 11.77 -5.87 6.76
C ALA A 219 11.03 -5.74 5.41
N PRO A 220 9.70 -5.62 5.41
CA PRO A 220 8.98 -5.34 4.18
C PRO A 220 9.40 -3.98 3.60
N ASP A 221 9.44 -3.87 2.28
CA ASP A 221 9.96 -2.70 1.54
C ASP A 221 9.02 -1.48 1.51
N GLY A 222 8.06 -1.43 2.44
CA GLY A 222 7.04 -0.39 2.55
C GLY A 222 5.89 -0.60 1.57
N ASN A 223 4.79 0.15 1.77
CA ASN A 223 3.63 0.08 0.88
C ASN A 223 3.95 0.50 -0.57
N GLY A 224 5.01 1.27 -0.80
CA GLY A 224 5.53 1.59 -2.12
C GLY A 224 6.11 0.40 -2.89
N GLY A 225 6.44 -0.71 -2.21
CA GLY A 225 6.82 -1.98 -2.84
C GLY A 225 5.70 -2.63 -3.65
N LEU A 226 4.47 -2.12 -3.53
CA LEU A 226 3.28 -2.56 -4.27
C LEU A 226 3.55 -2.72 -5.76
N TYR A 227 4.12 -1.70 -6.42
CA TYR A 227 4.21 -1.67 -7.88
C TYR A 227 5.05 -2.83 -8.40
N GLN A 228 6.19 -3.10 -7.76
CA GLN A 228 7.04 -4.22 -8.12
C GLN A 228 6.40 -5.57 -7.75
N ALA A 229 5.74 -5.65 -6.59
CA ALA A 229 5.04 -6.85 -6.15
C ALA A 229 3.92 -7.27 -7.12
N LEU A 230 3.25 -6.29 -7.74
CA LEU A 230 2.23 -6.53 -8.76
C LEU A 230 2.80 -7.25 -10.00
N VAL A 231 3.99 -6.86 -10.45
CA VAL A 231 4.68 -7.47 -11.60
C VAL A 231 5.23 -8.84 -11.24
N ASP A 232 5.96 -8.95 -10.13
CA ASP A 232 6.62 -10.19 -9.73
C ASP A 232 5.63 -11.35 -9.56
N ASN A 233 4.44 -11.03 -9.05
CA ASN A 233 3.39 -12.00 -8.75
C ASN A 233 2.33 -12.11 -9.88
N LYS A 234 2.56 -11.47 -11.03
CA LYS A 234 1.67 -11.48 -12.21
C LYS A 234 0.24 -11.01 -11.93
N VAL A 235 0.10 -10.08 -10.99
CA VAL A 235 -1.20 -9.57 -10.54
C VAL A 235 -1.80 -8.63 -11.60
N LEU A 236 -0.97 -7.86 -12.32
CA LEU A 236 -1.44 -7.01 -13.42
C LEU A 236 -2.04 -7.84 -14.57
N GLU A 237 -1.46 -9.01 -14.84
CA GLU A 237 -1.96 -9.96 -15.83
C GLU A 237 -3.27 -10.60 -15.39
N ASP A 238 -3.43 -10.93 -14.11
CA ASP A 238 -4.72 -11.40 -13.56
C ASP A 238 -5.80 -10.30 -13.67
N MET A 239 -5.47 -9.06 -13.31
CA MET A 239 -6.37 -7.91 -13.50
C MET A 239 -6.79 -7.76 -14.96
N LYS A 240 -5.84 -7.83 -15.90
CA LYS A 240 -6.10 -7.75 -17.34
C LYS A 240 -6.99 -8.91 -17.81
N LYS A 241 -6.71 -10.14 -17.39
CA LYS A 241 -7.49 -11.34 -17.72
C LYS A 241 -8.94 -11.24 -17.24
N ARG A 242 -9.17 -10.62 -16.08
CA ARG A 242 -10.50 -10.41 -15.49
C ARG A 242 -11.26 -9.21 -16.05
N GLY A 243 -10.62 -8.38 -16.87
CA GLY A 243 -11.20 -7.12 -17.34
C GLY A 243 -11.24 -6.02 -16.28
N VAL A 244 -10.46 -6.14 -15.20
CA VAL A 244 -10.34 -5.09 -14.18
C VAL A 244 -9.56 -3.92 -14.77
N GLU A 245 -10.15 -2.73 -14.67
CA GLU A 245 -9.59 -1.48 -15.17
C GLU A 245 -9.35 -0.47 -14.06
N TYR A 246 -10.13 -0.52 -12.98
CA TYR A 246 -10.07 0.43 -11.87
C TYR A 246 -9.81 -0.27 -10.56
N LEU A 247 -8.81 0.21 -9.82
CA LEU A 247 -8.41 -0.35 -8.54
C LEU A 247 -8.64 0.68 -7.44
N HIS A 248 -9.42 0.28 -6.43
CA HIS A 248 -9.49 0.99 -5.16
C HIS A 248 -8.45 0.41 -4.20
N VAL A 249 -7.34 1.12 -4.01
CA VAL A 249 -6.25 0.74 -3.12
C VAL A 249 -6.47 1.33 -1.73
N TYR A 250 -6.33 0.53 -0.68
CA TYR A 250 -6.58 1.00 0.68
C TYR A 250 -5.74 0.28 1.75
N CYS A 251 -5.60 0.91 2.92
CA CYS A 251 -4.95 0.32 4.10
C CYS A 251 -5.90 -0.53 4.95
N VAL A 252 -5.41 -1.65 5.49
CA VAL A 252 -6.20 -2.64 6.26
C VAL A 252 -6.88 -2.07 7.51
N ASP A 253 -6.37 -0.99 8.09
CA ASP A 253 -6.69 -0.56 9.44
C ASP A 253 -7.85 0.42 9.58
N ASN A 254 -8.34 0.95 8.46
CA ASN A 254 -9.51 1.81 8.47
C ASN A 254 -10.79 0.97 8.62
N ILE A 255 -11.29 0.82 9.85
CA ILE A 255 -12.56 0.12 10.12
C ILE A 255 -13.76 0.76 9.41
N LEU A 256 -13.68 2.03 9.00
CA LEU A 256 -14.74 2.75 8.29
C LEU A 256 -14.56 2.77 6.77
N VAL A 257 -13.58 2.04 6.22
CA VAL A 257 -13.33 2.02 4.77
C VAL A 257 -14.57 1.65 3.97
N LYS A 258 -14.95 2.52 3.03
CA LYS A 258 -16.01 2.24 2.06
C LYS A 258 -15.42 1.39 0.92
N MET A 259 -15.61 0.08 1.01
CA MET A 259 -15.10 -0.87 0.01
C MET A 259 -15.69 -0.60 -1.37
N ALA A 260 -14.83 -0.55 -2.39
CA ALA A 260 -15.16 -0.17 -3.76
C ALA A 260 -16.16 1.01 -3.83
N ASP A 261 -15.86 2.09 -3.10
CA ASP A 261 -16.78 3.23 -2.94
C ASP A 261 -17.22 3.80 -4.30
N PRO A 262 -18.49 3.62 -4.70
CA PRO A 262 -18.93 3.95 -6.05
C PRO A 262 -18.88 5.46 -6.31
N VAL A 263 -19.07 6.29 -5.28
CA VAL A 263 -18.95 7.75 -5.42
C VAL A 263 -17.52 8.15 -5.77
N PHE A 264 -16.53 7.51 -5.12
CA PHE A 264 -15.12 7.82 -5.36
C PHE A 264 -14.65 7.31 -6.73
N ILE A 265 -14.97 6.06 -7.05
CA ILE A 265 -14.67 5.46 -8.35
C ILE A 265 -15.32 6.27 -9.47
N GLY A 266 -16.61 6.54 -9.37
CA GLY A 266 -17.33 7.30 -10.39
C GLY A 266 -16.86 8.74 -10.51
N PHE A 267 -16.45 9.39 -9.42
CA PHE A 267 -15.78 10.69 -9.51
C PHE A 267 -14.51 10.60 -10.36
N CYS A 268 -13.59 9.67 -10.06
CA CYS A 268 -12.34 9.51 -10.79
C CYS A 268 -12.58 9.16 -12.27
N VAL A 269 -13.49 8.23 -12.55
CA VAL A 269 -13.87 7.83 -13.91
C VAL A 269 -14.48 9.00 -14.68
N SER A 270 -15.40 9.77 -14.07
CA SER A 270 -16.02 10.93 -14.71
C SER A 270 -15.04 12.04 -15.07
N LYS A 271 -13.89 12.09 -14.38
CA LYS A 271 -12.80 13.04 -14.63
C LYS A 271 -11.76 12.50 -15.62
N GLY A 272 -11.87 11.25 -16.06
CA GLY A 272 -10.82 10.60 -16.86
C GLY A 272 -9.50 10.48 -16.10
N ALA A 273 -9.55 10.40 -14.77
CA ALA A 273 -8.36 10.33 -13.94
C ALA A 273 -7.71 8.95 -14.04
N ASP A 274 -6.39 8.92 -14.10
CA ASP A 274 -5.55 7.73 -14.03
C ASP A 274 -5.17 7.38 -12.57
N CYS A 275 -5.09 8.41 -11.72
CA CYS A 275 -4.80 8.36 -10.29
C CYS A 275 -5.73 9.30 -9.50
N GLY A 276 -6.17 8.88 -8.32
CA GLY A 276 -6.96 9.71 -7.41
C GLY A 276 -6.68 9.40 -5.94
N ALA A 277 -6.77 10.40 -5.07
CA ALA A 277 -6.61 10.24 -3.63
C ALA A 277 -7.86 10.70 -2.87
N LYS A 278 -8.36 9.85 -1.97
CA LYS A 278 -9.43 10.22 -1.04
C LYS A 278 -8.79 10.80 0.21
N VAL A 279 -9.33 11.94 0.63
CA VAL A 279 -8.81 12.71 1.77
C VAL A 279 -9.92 13.03 2.75
N VAL A 280 -9.53 13.37 3.97
CA VAL A 280 -10.39 14.04 4.95
C VAL A 280 -9.81 15.41 5.28
N GLU A 281 -10.67 16.30 5.75
CA GLU A 281 -10.21 17.61 6.23
C GLU A 281 -9.40 17.42 7.52
N LYS A 282 -8.16 17.92 7.51
CA LYS A 282 -7.28 17.91 8.67
C LYS A 282 -7.91 18.69 9.83
N ALA A 283 -7.98 18.08 11.01
CA ALA A 283 -8.63 18.66 12.17
C ALA A 283 -7.82 19.80 12.80
N CYS A 284 -6.48 19.73 12.76
CA CYS A 284 -5.58 20.77 13.24
C CYS A 284 -4.22 20.71 12.54
N ALA A 285 -3.44 21.80 12.60
CA ALA A 285 -2.14 21.88 11.91
C ALA A 285 -1.16 20.77 12.33
N ALA A 286 -1.20 20.33 13.59
CA ALA A 286 -0.30 19.32 14.14
C ALA A 286 -0.78 17.86 13.97
N GLU A 287 -1.93 17.62 13.34
CA GLU A 287 -2.41 16.25 13.12
C GLU A 287 -1.39 15.44 12.28
N PRO A 288 -1.00 14.22 12.73
CA PRO A 288 0.06 13.43 12.10
C PRO A 288 -0.45 12.67 10.87
N VAL A 289 -0.86 13.43 9.86
CA VAL A 289 -1.33 12.92 8.56
C VAL A 289 -0.60 13.65 7.46
N GLY A 290 -0.13 12.90 6.45
CA GLY A 290 0.42 13.48 5.23
C GLY A 290 -0.64 14.31 4.50
N VAL A 291 -0.22 15.36 3.81
CA VAL A 291 -1.11 16.28 3.09
C VAL A 291 -0.96 16.11 1.59
N VAL A 292 -2.09 15.93 0.88
CA VAL A 292 -2.11 15.92 -0.58
C VAL A 292 -1.96 17.36 -1.08
N CYS A 293 -0.93 17.61 -1.87
CA CYS A 293 -0.58 18.92 -2.38
C CYS A 293 0.11 18.80 -3.74
N ARG A 294 0.60 19.91 -4.29
CA ARG A 294 1.53 19.92 -5.42
C ARG A 294 2.88 20.44 -4.96
N VAL A 295 3.95 19.84 -5.46
CA VAL A 295 5.31 20.36 -5.31
C VAL A 295 5.88 20.52 -6.71
N ARG A 296 6.26 21.76 -7.07
CA ARG A 296 6.73 22.11 -8.42
C ARG A 296 5.76 21.67 -9.53
N GLY A 297 4.47 21.87 -9.28
CA GLY A 297 3.41 21.52 -10.23
C GLY A 297 3.06 20.02 -10.33
N VAL A 298 3.73 19.13 -9.61
CA VAL A 298 3.40 17.68 -9.59
C VAL A 298 2.64 17.36 -8.32
N SER A 299 1.54 16.60 -8.41
CA SER A 299 0.75 16.17 -7.25
C SER A 299 1.49 15.13 -6.41
N GLN A 300 1.56 15.33 -5.09
CA GLN A 300 2.30 14.47 -4.16
C GLN A 300 1.61 14.44 -2.78
N VAL A 301 2.01 13.49 -1.94
CA VAL A 301 1.72 13.53 -0.50
C VAL A 301 2.99 13.96 0.20
N VAL A 302 2.93 15.06 0.96
CA VAL A 302 4.02 15.47 1.85
C VAL A 302 3.70 14.96 3.25
N GLU A 303 4.59 14.13 3.80
CA GLU A 303 4.38 13.55 5.12
C GLU A 303 4.45 14.61 6.22
N TYR A 304 3.72 14.38 7.31
CA TYR A 304 3.61 15.36 8.40
C TYR A 304 4.96 15.64 9.09
N SER A 305 5.92 14.72 8.98
CA SER A 305 7.29 14.88 9.48
C SER A 305 8.18 15.72 8.56
N GLU A 306 7.73 16.03 7.35
CA GLU A 306 8.50 16.71 6.30
C GLU A 306 8.00 18.14 6.02
N ILE A 307 6.82 18.50 6.55
CA ILE A 307 6.23 19.85 6.44
C ILE A 307 6.67 20.72 7.62
N GLN A 308 7.05 21.97 7.36
CA GLN A 308 7.38 22.91 8.43
C GLN A 308 6.12 23.36 9.20
N PRO A 309 6.22 23.61 10.53
CA PRO A 309 5.10 24.08 11.34
C PRO A 309 4.40 25.32 10.76
N GLU A 310 5.18 26.30 10.29
CA GLU A 310 4.66 27.54 9.72
C GLU A 310 3.80 27.27 8.48
N THR A 311 4.22 26.33 7.64
CA THR A 311 3.50 25.91 6.43
C THR A 311 2.23 25.14 6.79
N ALA A 312 2.30 24.24 7.77
CA ALA A 312 1.17 23.46 8.26
C ALA A 312 0.09 24.34 8.93
N GLU A 313 0.49 25.49 9.50
CA GLU A 313 -0.40 26.47 10.15
C GLU A 313 -1.03 27.49 9.20
N LEU A 314 -0.62 27.53 7.92
CA LEU A 314 -1.19 28.47 6.94
C LEU A 314 -2.71 28.34 6.83
N ARG A 315 -3.40 29.47 6.89
CA ARG A 315 -4.86 29.56 6.79
C ARG A 315 -5.28 30.36 5.57
N GLY A 316 -6.30 29.86 4.88
CA GLY A 316 -6.92 30.55 3.77
C GLY A 316 -7.91 31.64 4.23
N PRO A 317 -8.52 32.40 3.29
CA PRO A 317 -9.45 33.49 3.60
C PRO A 317 -10.65 33.09 4.47
N GLY A 318 -11.08 31.82 4.41
CA GLY A 318 -12.17 31.28 5.22
C GLY A 318 -11.77 30.76 6.60
N GLY A 319 -10.52 30.98 7.03
CA GLY A 319 -9.99 30.53 8.33
C GLY A 319 -9.60 29.05 8.40
N GLY A 320 -9.97 28.24 7.40
CA GLY A 320 -9.52 26.84 7.26
C GLY A 320 -8.04 26.73 6.87
N LEU A 321 -7.44 25.58 7.15
CA LEU A 321 -6.05 25.31 6.77
C LEU A 321 -5.90 25.25 5.24
N VAL A 322 -4.86 25.89 4.71
CA VAL A 322 -4.52 25.85 3.28
C VAL A 322 -4.22 24.39 2.88
N TYR A 323 -3.37 23.72 3.65
CA TYR A 323 -3.02 22.31 3.47
C TYR A 323 -3.89 21.42 4.36
N SER A 324 -5.18 21.34 4.03
CA SER A 324 -6.20 20.60 4.79
C SER A 324 -6.50 19.20 4.24
N ALA A 325 -5.96 18.82 3.08
CA ALA A 325 -6.26 17.55 2.42
C ALA A 325 -5.47 16.38 3.06
N GLY A 326 -5.91 15.91 4.22
CA GLY A 326 -5.28 14.82 4.97
C GLY A 326 -5.45 13.48 4.26
N ASN A 327 -4.33 12.84 3.91
CA ASN A 327 -4.30 11.54 3.28
C ASN A 327 -4.81 10.45 4.25
N ILE A 328 -5.74 9.61 3.78
CA ILE A 328 -6.26 8.47 4.54
C ILE A 328 -5.90 7.12 3.91
N CYS A 329 -4.85 7.09 3.08
CA CYS A 329 -4.36 5.90 2.37
C CYS A 329 -5.49 5.17 1.62
N ASN A 330 -6.29 5.92 0.86
CA ASN A 330 -7.34 5.42 -0.01
C ASN A 330 -7.13 6.03 -1.39
N HIS A 331 -6.68 5.22 -2.34
CA HIS A 331 -6.32 5.66 -3.68
C HIS A 331 -7.17 4.97 -4.74
N PHE A 332 -7.32 5.63 -5.87
CA PHE A 332 -7.84 5.10 -7.10
C PHE A 332 -6.69 5.03 -8.09
N PHE A 333 -6.53 3.91 -8.78
CA PHE A 333 -5.63 3.81 -9.92
C PHE A 333 -6.33 3.11 -11.08
N THR A 334 -6.01 3.51 -12.30
CA THR A 334 -6.27 2.67 -13.47
C THR A 334 -5.24 1.55 -13.54
N ARG A 335 -5.62 0.41 -14.09
CA ARG A 335 -4.68 -0.69 -14.38
C ARG A 335 -3.55 -0.23 -15.31
N ALA A 336 -3.86 0.65 -16.27
CA ALA A 336 -2.86 1.22 -17.17
C ALA A 336 -1.81 2.04 -16.40
N PHE A 337 -2.24 2.92 -15.50
CA PHE A 337 -1.33 3.66 -14.62
C PHE A 337 -0.45 2.73 -13.78
N LEU A 338 -1.02 1.67 -13.19
CA LEU A 338 -0.23 0.70 -12.42
C LEU A 338 0.79 -0.05 -13.30
N GLN A 339 0.47 -0.30 -14.57
CA GLN A 339 1.38 -0.89 -15.53
C GLN A 339 2.54 0.06 -15.85
N ASP A 340 2.24 1.31 -16.16
CA ASP A 340 3.22 2.34 -16.53
C ASP A 340 4.18 2.69 -15.38
N VAL A 341 3.74 2.58 -14.13
CA VAL A 341 4.59 2.83 -12.95
C VAL A 341 5.49 1.63 -12.65
N ALA A 342 5.08 0.41 -13.02
CA ALA A 342 5.79 -0.81 -12.66
C ALA A 342 6.77 -1.32 -13.73
N GLU A 343 6.64 -0.85 -14.98
CA GLU A 343 7.54 -1.16 -16.12
C GLU A 343 8.57 -0.05 -16.37
#